data_AF-A0A3B9P7X9-F1
#
_entry.id   AF-A0A3B9P7X9-F1
#
_cell.length_a   1.000
_cell.length_b   1.000
_cell.length_c   1.000
_cell.angle_alpha   90.00
_cell.angle_beta   90.00
_cell.angle_gamma   90.00
#
_symmetry.space_group_name_H-M   'P 1'
#
loop_
_entity.id
_entity.type
_entity.pdbx_description
1 polymer ?
#
loop_
_entity_poly.entity_id
_entity_poly.type
_entity_poly.pdbx_seq_one_letter_code
_entity_poly.pdbx_strand_id
1 'polypeptide(L)'
;MPKRTRGAQPGNTNALKHGFYSQQFSQIELTDLETALGEGLGDEIALMRVLIRRFVEAIEAQPDLPLEDTSQFLNTLGSNMTRLAGLLRADKLLSGSDDSAVMQAIHTAISEFTEDLKDA
;
A
#
# COMPACT_ATOMS: atom_id res chain seq x y z
N MET A 1 14.80 -40.23 -20.02
CA MET A 1 13.54 -39.85 -19.34
C MET A 1 13.06 -38.52 -19.92
N PRO A 2 11.74 -38.33 -20.15
CA PRO A 2 11.23 -37.06 -20.66
C PRO A 2 11.45 -35.93 -19.65
N LYS A 3 11.83 -34.75 -20.15
CA LYS A 3 12.16 -33.57 -19.35
C LYS A 3 10.86 -33.01 -18.73
N ARG A 4 10.78 -32.96 -17.40
CA ARG A 4 9.60 -32.42 -16.70
C ARG A 4 9.42 -30.95 -17.06
N THR A 5 8.21 -30.56 -17.47
CA THR A 5 7.85 -29.17 -17.74
C THR A 5 7.85 -28.38 -16.43
N ARG A 6 8.24 -27.10 -16.49
CA ARG A 6 8.16 -26.20 -15.33
C ARG A 6 6.71 -25.81 -15.11
N GLY A 7 6.21 -25.98 -13.89
CA GLY A 7 4.84 -25.65 -13.49
C GLY A 7 4.05 -26.86 -13.00
N ALA A 8 2.98 -26.57 -12.26
CA ALA A 8 2.01 -27.57 -11.84
C ALA A 8 1.22 -28.12 -13.03
N GLN A 9 0.71 -29.35 -12.92
CA GLN A 9 -0.20 -29.92 -13.92
C GLN A 9 -1.50 -29.08 -13.98
N PRO A 10 -2.09 -28.85 -15.17
CA PRO A 10 -3.41 -28.23 -15.28
C PRO A 10 -4.43 -28.99 -14.43
N GLY A 11 -5.19 -28.26 -13.60
CA GLY A 11 -6.15 -28.85 -12.66
C GLY A 11 -5.58 -29.27 -11.29
N ASN A 12 -4.30 -29.00 -11.01
CA ASN A 12 -3.70 -29.26 -9.70
C ASN A 12 -4.27 -28.32 -8.62
N THR A 13 -5.10 -28.85 -7.73
CA THR A 13 -5.68 -28.13 -6.58
C THR A 13 -4.85 -28.22 -5.30
N ASN A 14 -3.64 -28.79 -5.35
CA ASN A 14 -2.79 -28.91 -4.15
C ASN A 14 -2.45 -27.55 -3.51
N ALA A 15 -2.37 -26.47 -4.31
CA ALA A 15 -2.16 -25.13 -3.77
C ALA A 15 -3.33 -24.64 -2.89
N LEU A 16 -4.56 -25.12 -3.15
CA LEU A 16 -5.75 -24.81 -2.35
C LEU A 16 -5.83 -25.63 -1.05
N LYS A 17 -5.18 -26.80 -1.01
CA LYS A 17 -5.24 -27.71 0.15
C LYS A 17 -4.01 -27.61 1.06
N HIS A 18 -2.85 -27.32 0.48
CA HIS A 18 -1.54 -27.44 1.13
C HIS A 18 -0.56 -26.31 0.74
N GLY A 19 -1.02 -25.26 0.08
CA GLY A 19 -0.19 -24.17 -0.43
C GLY A 19 -0.27 -22.88 0.39
N PHE A 20 0.47 -21.86 -0.03
CA PHE A 20 0.44 -20.51 0.57
C PHE A 20 -0.98 -19.93 0.70
N TYR A 21 -1.89 -20.31 -0.21
CA TYR A 21 -3.30 -19.87 -0.23
C TYR A 21 -4.28 -20.85 0.43
N SER A 22 -3.82 -21.94 1.04
CA SER A 22 -4.70 -22.86 1.78
C SER A 22 -5.00 -22.41 3.20
N GLN A 23 -4.32 -21.35 3.68
CA GLN A 23 -4.64 -20.72 4.94
C GLN A 23 -5.86 -19.82 4.75
N GLN A 24 -6.97 -20.18 5.39
CA GLN A 24 -8.12 -19.30 5.51
C GLN A 24 -7.75 -18.16 6.46
N PHE A 25 -8.00 -16.91 6.05
CA PHE A 25 -7.89 -15.77 6.96
C PHE A 25 -8.81 -15.99 8.16
N SER A 26 -8.28 -15.76 9.35
CA SER A 26 -9.06 -15.72 10.58
C SER A 26 -10.08 -14.59 10.51
N GLN A 27 -11.13 -14.68 11.33
CA GLN A 27 -12.17 -13.64 11.34
C GLN A 27 -11.61 -12.25 11.68
N ILE A 28 -10.55 -12.19 12.50
CA ILE A 28 -9.84 -10.95 12.83
C ILE A 28 -9.09 -10.42 11.61
N GLU A 29 -8.37 -11.29 10.89
CA GLU A 29 -7.66 -10.89 9.67
C GLU A 29 -8.62 -10.43 8.55
N LEU A 30 -9.82 -11.02 8.46
CA LEU A 30 -10.86 -10.57 7.54
C LEU A 30 -11.42 -9.20 7.93
N THR A 31 -11.61 -8.94 9.23
CA THR A 31 -12.08 -7.64 9.73
C THR A 31 -11.02 -6.56 9.59
N ASP A 32 -9.75 -6.89 9.81
CA ASP A 32 -8.62 -5.99 9.55
C ASP A 32 -8.50 -5.71 8.04
N LEU A 33 -8.74 -6.71 7.18
CA LEU A 33 -8.77 -6.55 5.73
C LEU A 33 -9.97 -5.70 5.25
N GLU A 34 -11.15 -5.87 5.86
CA GLU A 34 -12.33 -5.03 5.59
C GLU A 34 -12.13 -3.58 6.04
N THR A 35 -11.39 -3.35 7.12
CA THR A 35 -11.02 -2.00 7.57
C THR A 35 -9.94 -1.39 6.66
N ALA A 36 -9.04 -2.22 6.14
CA ALA A 36 -8.03 -1.85 5.15
C ALA A 36 -8.57 -1.63 3.72
N LEU A 37 -9.88 -1.88 3.47
CA LEU A 37 -10.56 -1.48 2.23
C LEU A 37 -10.91 0.02 2.20
N GLY A 38 -10.18 0.87 2.94
CA GLY A 38 -10.19 2.30 2.72
C GLY A 38 -9.68 2.62 1.31
N GLU A 39 -10.24 3.65 0.65
CA GLU A 39 -9.71 4.10 -0.63
C GLU A 39 -8.24 4.52 -0.51
N GLY A 40 -7.37 3.97 -1.37
CA GLY A 40 -5.95 4.32 -1.42
C GLY A 40 -5.04 3.28 -0.75
N LEU A 41 -3.86 3.72 -0.30
CA LEU A 41 -2.81 2.92 0.35
C LEU A 41 -2.38 3.54 1.70
N GLY A 42 -3.29 4.27 2.34
CA GLY A 42 -3.02 5.05 3.54
C GLY A 42 -2.50 4.19 4.70
N ASP A 43 -3.09 3.02 4.91
CA ASP A 43 -2.72 2.10 5.98
C ASP A 43 -1.36 1.45 5.74
N GLU A 44 -1.04 1.07 4.49
CA GLU A 44 0.28 0.55 4.11
C GLU A 44 1.36 1.61 4.27
N ILE A 45 1.07 2.87 3.93
CA ILE A 45 1.97 4.01 4.14
C ILE A 45 2.22 4.22 5.64
N ALA A 46 1.18 4.18 6.46
CA ALA A 46 1.27 4.33 7.91
C ALA A 46 2.10 3.19 8.53
N LEU A 47 1.81 1.94 8.16
CA LEU A 47 2.55 0.77 8.59
C LEU A 47 4.03 0.86 8.21
N MET A 48 4.34 1.20 6.96
CA MET A 48 5.73 1.31 6.50
C MET A 48 6.49 2.39 7.26
N ARG A 49 5.86 3.54 7.56
CA ARG A 49 6.47 4.60 8.38
C ARG A 49 6.75 4.15 9.82
N VAL A 50 5.85 3.39 10.43
CA VAL A 50 6.04 2.83 11.78
C VAL A 50 7.20 1.82 11.79
N LEU A 51 7.26 0.93 10.80
CA LEU A 51 8.34 -0.06 10.70
C LEU A 51 9.70 0.60 10.48
N ILE A 52 9.78 1.60 9.59
CA ILE A 52 11.00 2.39 9.38
C ILE A 52 11.46 3.04 10.70
N ARG A 53 10.54 3.67 11.44
CA ARG A 53 10.87 4.31 12.72
C ARG A 53 11.40 3.31 13.75
N ARG A 54 10.69 2.19 13.94
CA ARG A 54 11.11 1.11 14.86
C ARG A 54 12.47 0.53 14.49
N PHE A 55 12.74 0.39 13.19
CA PHE A 55 14.03 -0.08 12.70
C PHE A 55 15.15 0.89 13.05
N VAL A 56 14.94 2.20 12.86
CA VAL A 56 15.93 3.23 13.24
C VAL A 56 16.15 3.24 14.76
N GLU A 57 15.08 3.21 15.56
CA GLU A 57 15.17 3.16 17.03
C GLU A 57 15.94 1.92 17.51
N ALA A 58 15.74 0.76 16.88
CA ALA A 58 16.45 -0.46 17.21
C ALA A 58 17.96 -0.38 16.89
N ILE A 59 18.32 0.31 15.81
CA ILE A 59 19.73 0.56 15.46
C ILE A 59 20.37 1.55 16.44
N GLU A 60 19.68 2.64 16.77
CA GLU A 60 20.18 3.64 17.72
C GLU A 60 20.39 3.05 19.13
N ALA A 61 19.62 2.02 19.49
CA ALA A 61 19.76 1.31 20.76
C ALA A 61 20.99 0.37 20.82
N GLN A 62 21.69 0.12 19.71
CA GLN A 62 22.91 -0.69 19.70
C GLN A 62 24.18 0.19 19.79
N PRO A 63 24.91 0.14 20.93
CA PRO A 63 26.20 0.81 21.03
C PRO A 63 27.26 0.10 20.17
N ASP A 64 28.20 0.89 19.65
CA ASP A 64 29.39 0.43 18.92
C ASP A 64 29.11 -0.45 17.70
N LEU A 65 28.19 0.02 16.85
CA LEU A 65 27.82 -0.67 15.63
C LEU A 65 28.99 -0.72 14.63
N PRO A 66 29.39 -1.90 14.13
CA PRO A 66 30.41 -2.01 13.10
C PRO A 66 30.08 -1.19 11.85
N LEU A 67 31.11 -0.68 11.18
CA LEU A 67 30.93 0.13 9.96
C LEU A 67 30.24 -0.65 8.83
N GLU A 68 30.51 -1.95 8.73
CA GLU A 68 29.88 -2.82 7.73
C GLU A 68 28.38 -2.97 7.98
N ASP A 69 27.99 -3.22 9.23
CA ASP A 69 26.59 -3.30 9.64
C ASP A 69 25.87 -1.96 9.42
N THR A 70 26.56 -0.84 9.70
CA THR A 70 26.04 0.51 9.44
C THR A 70 25.74 0.74 7.95
N SER A 71 26.64 0.29 7.06
CA SER A 71 26.43 0.38 5.61
C SER A 71 25.23 -0.47 5.16
N GLN A 72 25.09 -1.68 5.71
CA GLN A 72 23.95 -2.55 5.41
C GLN A 72 22.63 -1.94 5.89
N PHE A 73 22.64 -1.28 7.04
CA PHE A 73 21.47 -0.58 7.57
C PHE A 73 21.07 0.61 6.73
N LEU A 74 22.03 1.43 6.29
CA LEU A 74 21.76 2.56 5.39
C LEU A 74 21.18 2.10 4.06
N ASN A 75 21.68 1.00 3.50
CA ASN A 75 21.12 0.41 2.28
C ASN A 75 19.68 -0.09 2.49
N THR A 76 19.45 -0.79 3.60
CA THR A 76 18.11 -1.26 4.00
C THR A 76 17.16 -0.08 4.14
N LEU A 77 17.56 0.97 4.87
CA LEU A 77 16.76 2.17 5.07
C LEU A 77 16.45 2.87 3.74
N GLY A 78 17.46 3.08 2.89
CA GLY A 78 17.28 3.69 1.56
C GLY A 78 16.32 2.92 0.65
N SER A 79 16.39 1.58 0.68
CA SER A 79 15.46 0.73 -0.07
C SER A 79 14.02 0.89 0.43
N ASN A 80 13.81 0.98 1.75
CA ASN A 80 12.49 1.21 2.34
C ASN A 80 11.97 2.61 2.07
N MET A 81 12.82 3.64 2.07
CA MET A 81 12.42 5.01 1.68
C MET A 81 11.97 5.07 0.22
N THR A 82 12.65 4.34 -0.67
CA THR A 82 12.25 4.24 -2.08
C THR A 82 10.88 3.57 -2.23
N ARG A 83 10.63 2.51 -1.46
CA ARG A 83 9.31 1.83 -1.43
C ARG A 83 8.22 2.75 -0.88
N LEU A 84 8.50 3.50 0.18
CA LEU A 84 7.57 4.47 0.77
C LEU A 84 7.21 5.56 -0.24
N ALA A 85 8.21 6.09 -0.96
CA ALA A 85 7.98 7.04 -2.04
C ALA A 85 7.15 6.43 -3.19
N GLY A 86 7.31 5.13 -3.46
CA GLY A 86 6.47 4.37 -4.39
C GLY A 86 5.01 4.32 -3.93
N LEU A 87 4.77 3.92 -2.68
CA LEU A 87 3.42 3.87 -2.09
C LEU A 87 2.75 5.23 -2.11
N LEU A 88 3.45 6.31 -1.73
CA LEU A 88 2.91 7.67 -1.75
C LEU A 88 2.49 8.13 -3.16
N ARG A 89 3.24 7.74 -4.19
CA ARG A 89 2.87 8.03 -5.58
C ARG A 89 1.68 7.19 -6.04
N ALA A 90 1.65 5.91 -5.68
CA ALA A 90 0.56 5.02 -6.01
C ALA A 90 -0.74 5.44 -5.32
N ASP A 91 -0.68 5.80 -4.04
CA ASP A 91 -1.77 6.37 -3.27
C ASP A 91 -2.33 7.63 -3.95
N LYS A 92 -1.46 8.59 -4.28
CA LYS A 92 -1.86 9.79 -5.03
C LYS A 92 -2.54 9.50 -6.38
N LEU A 93 -2.16 8.42 -7.06
CA LEU A 93 -2.81 8.01 -8.31
C LEU A 93 -4.16 7.33 -8.05
N LEU A 94 -4.27 6.55 -6.97
CA LEU A 94 -5.46 5.79 -6.59
C LEU A 94 -6.54 6.67 -5.96
N SER A 95 -6.16 7.64 -5.13
CA SER A 95 -7.06 8.62 -4.54
C SER A 95 -7.67 9.57 -5.57
N GLY A 96 -7.21 9.50 -6.83
CA GLY A 96 -7.54 10.47 -7.87
C GLY A 96 -7.00 11.86 -7.51
N SER A 97 -6.83 12.69 -8.51
CA SER A 97 -6.91 14.13 -8.28
C SER A 97 -8.17 14.41 -7.44
N ASP A 98 -8.11 15.42 -6.58
CA ASP A 98 -9.24 16.14 -5.99
C ASP A 98 -10.24 16.69 -7.05
N ASP A 99 -10.27 16.12 -8.26
CA ASP A 99 -11.21 16.37 -9.34
C ASP A 99 -12.65 16.23 -8.85
N SER A 100 -12.94 15.40 -7.84
CA SER A 100 -14.28 15.38 -7.25
C SER A 100 -14.63 16.72 -6.58
N ALA A 101 -13.72 17.29 -5.78
CA ALA A 101 -13.93 18.57 -5.09
C ALA A 101 -13.92 19.75 -6.08
N VAL A 102 -12.99 19.75 -7.04
CA VAL A 102 -12.91 20.76 -8.09
C VAL A 102 -14.14 20.68 -9.01
N MET A 103 -14.57 19.47 -9.39
CA MET A 103 -15.74 19.27 -10.23
C MET A 103 -17.05 19.59 -9.50
N GLN A 104 -17.13 19.33 -8.18
CA GLN A 104 -18.23 19.81 -7.34
C GLN A 104 -18.25 21.33 -7.25
N ALA A 105 -17.11 21.98 -7.08
CA ALA A 105 -17.02 23.44 -7.06
C ALA A 105 -17.46 24.06 -8.40
N ILE A 106 -17.03 23.47 -9.52
CA ILE A 106 -17.46 23.87 -10.87
C ILE A 106 -18.97 23.65 -11.04
N HIS A 107 -19.49 22.48 -10.65
CA HIS A 107 -20.92 22.18 -10.74
C HIS A 107 -21.77 23.16 -9.92
N THR A 108 -21.30 23.51 -8.72
CA THR A 108 -21.96 24.47 -7.82
C THR A 108 -21.98 25.86 -8.45
N ALA A 109 -20.84 26.36 -8.92
CA ALA A 109 -20.74 27.67 -9.56
C ALA A 109 -21.59 27.78 -10.83
N ILE A 110 -21.64 26.73 -11.65
CA ILE A 110 -22.52 26.69 -12.83
C ILE A 110 -23.99 26.71 -12.39
N SER A 111 -24.35 25.93 -11.37
CA SER A 111 -25.74 25.85 -10.90
C SER A 111 -26.24 27.21 -10.37
N GLU A 112 -25.45 27.89 -9.54
CA GLU A 112 -25.76 29.24 -9.04
C GLU A 112 -25.97 30.24 -10.20
N PHE A 113 -25.04 30.28 -11.16
CA PHE A 113 -25.17 31.15 -12.34
C PHE A 113 -26.44 30.85 -13.16
N THR A 114 -26.84 29.59 -13.24
CA THR A 114 -28.04 29.19 -13.98
C THR A 114 -29.33 29.53 -13.24
N GLU A 115 -29.31 29.58 -11.90
CA GLU A 115 -30.43 30.08 -11.10
C GLU A 115 -30.57 31.59 -11.21
N ASP A 116 -29.46 32.34 -11.10
CA ASP A 116 -29.46 33.81 -11.26
C ASP A 116 -30.03 34.25 -12.63
N LEU A 117 -29.81 33.46 -13.68
CA LEU A 117 -30.37 33.72 -15.02
C LEU A 117 -31.87 33.42 -15.15
N LYS A 118 -32.47 32.62 -14.25
CA LYS A 118 -33.91 32.36 -14.25
C LYS A 118 -34.71 33.45 -13.55
N ASP A 119 -34.06 34.16 -12.62
CA ASP A 119 -34.65 35.23 -11.82
C ASP A 119 -34.44 36.64 -12.44
N ALA A 120 -33.74 36.72 -13.58
CA ALA A 120 -33.51 37.94 -14.37
C ALA A 120 -34.47 38.07 -15.56
#